data_AF-A0A1E7HYZ8-F1
#
_entry.id   AF-A0A1E7HYZ8-F1
#
_cell.length_a   1.000
_cell.length_b   1.000
_cell.length_c   1.000
_cell.angle_alpha   90.00
_cell.angle_beta   90.00
_cell.angle_gamma   90.00
#
_symmetry.space_group_name_H-M   'P 1'
#
loop_
_entity.id
_entity.type
_entity.pdbx_description
1 polymer ?
#
loop_
_entity_poly.entity_id
_entity_poly.type
_entity_poly.pdbx_seq_one_letter_code
_entity_poly.pdbx_strand_id
1 'polypeptide(L)'
;MCDIGESEPPSFCRESNPKARKQHVCCECGSTIDKGEKYQRVEGMWEGDFATFKTCMFCIEAKEKSYENGDYTRYEGIPFGQLWECIGMDYAA
;
A
#
# COMPACT_ATOMS: atom_id res chain seq x y z
N MET A 1 -17.58 -10.08 2.09
CA MET A 1 -17.89 -8.68 2.43
C MET A 1 -16.94 -8.32 3.54
N CYS A 2 -15.87 -7.60 3.22
CA CYS A 2 -15.00 -7.07 4.26
C CYS A 2 -15.83 -6.06 5.06
N ASP A 3 -16.00 -6.33 6.35
CA ASP A 3 -16.50 -5.37 7.33
C ASP A 3 -15.39 -4.33 7.50
N ILE A 4 -15.33 -3.37 6.56
CA ILE A 4 -14.33 -2.31 6.57
C ILE A 4 -14.84 -1.28 7.58
N GLY A 5 -14.29 -1.35 8.80
CA GLY A 5 -14.51 -0.36 9.84
C GLY A 5 -14.23 1.05 9.31
N GLU A 6 -14.99 2.02 9.81
CA GLU A 6 -14.85 3.45 9.54
C GLU A 6 -13.45 3.94 9.96
N SER A 7 -12.43 3.63 9.17
CA SER A 7 -11.08 4.13 9.40
C SER A 7 -11.09 5.60 9.01
N GLU A 8 -10.99 6.48 10.01
CA GLU A 8 -10.93 7.91 9.76
C GLU A 8 -9.77 8.22 8.79
N PRO A 9 -10.01 9.02 7.73
CA PRO A 9 -8.96 9.37 6.79
C PRO A 9 -7.80 10.03 7.55
N PRO A 10 -6.55 9.78 7.14
CA PRO A 10 -5.41 10.34 7.85
C PRO A 10 -5.49 11.86 7.90
N SER A 11 -5.25 12.44 9.07
CA SER A 11 -5.27 13.91 9.26
C SER A 11 -4.19 14.60 8.41
N PHE A 12 -3.14 13.86 8.06
CA PHE A 12 -2.13 14.26 7.10
C PHE A 12 -1.65 13.01 6.35
N CYS A 13 -1.56 13.09 5.02
CA CYS A 13 -0.92 12.07 4.22
C CYS A 13 -0.01 12.69 3.16
N ARG A 14 1.13 12.05 2.92
CA ARG A 14 2.11 12.40 1.90
C ARG A 14 2.52 11.15 1.16
N GLU A 15 2.32 11.17 -0.16
CA GLU A 15 2.77 10.12 -1.06
C GLU A 15 3.99 10.60 -1.89
N SER A 16 4.92 9.68 -2.15
CA SER A 16 6.07 9.93 -3.04
C SER A 16 6.59 8.63 -3.65
N ASN A 17 7.33 8.71 -4.76
CA ASN A 17 7.95 7.55 -5.41
C ASN A 17 9.49 7.65 -5.49
N PRO A 18 10.20 7.64 -4.34
CA PRO A 18 11.65 7.76 -4.32
C PRO A 18 12.36 6.50 -4.82
N LYS A 19 13.66 6.63 -5.11
CA LYS A 19 14.57 5.49 -5.24
C LYS A 19 15.11 5.09 -3.87
N ALA A 20 15.15 3.79 -3.58
CA ALA A 20 15.63 3.22 -2.33
C ALA A 20 17.12 3.52 -2.12
N ARG A 21 17.44 4.22 -1.03
CA ARG A 21 18.83 4.49 -0.62
C ARG A 21 19.43 3.37 0.22
N LYS A 22 18.58 2.53 0.79
CA LYS A 22 18.88 1.33 1.57
C LYS A 22 17.79 0.29 1.29
N GLN A 23 18.03 -0.96 1.69
CA GLN A 23 17.05 -2.03 1.59
C GLN A 23 15.81 -1.71 2.43
N HIS A 24 14.63 -2.03 1.91
CA HIS A 24 13.35 -1.91 2.58
C HIS A 24 12.54 -3.21 2.42
N VAL A 25 11.45 -3.33 3.17
CA VAL A 25 10.48 -4.42 3.05
C VAL A 25 9.17 -3.82 2.58
N CYS A 26 8.56 -4.44 1.56
CA CYS A 26 7.24 -4.07 1.07
C CYS A 26 6.18 -4.41 2.12
N CYS A 27 5.30 -3.46 2.46
CA CYS A 27 4.21 -3.73 3.42
C CYS A 27 3.13 -4.66 2.87
N GLU A 28 2.98 -4.77 1.55
CA GLU A 28 1.94 -5.61 0.93
C GLU A 28 2.37 -7.07 0.78
N CYS A 29 3.52 -7.32 0.15
CA CYS A 29 3.96 -8.67 -0.20
C CYS A 29 5.09 -9.21 0.69
N GLY A 30 5.63 -8.40 1.61
CA GLY A 30 6.78 -8.79 2.44
C GLY A 30 8.12 -8.92 1.69
N SER A 31 8.14 -8.75 0.36
CA SER A 31 9.37 -8.84 -0.44
C SER A 31 10.34 -7.70 -0.12
N THR A 32 11.61 -7.97 -0.35
CA THR A 32 12.67 -6.96 -0.27
C THR A 32 12.55 -5.96 -1.41
N ILE A 33 12.74 -4.68 -1.09
CA ILE A 33 12.99 -3.59 -2.04
C ILE A 33 14.48 -3.25 -1.95
N ASP A 34 15.21 -3.52 -3.01
CA ASP A 34 16.65 -3.38 -3.07
C ASP A 34 17.09 -1.92 -3.23
N LYS A 35 18.33 -1.64 -2.84
CA LYS A 35 18.94 -0.32 -3.02
C LYS A 35 18.98 0.02 -4.52
N GLY A 36 18.43 1.18 -4.88
CA GLY A 36 18.36 1.67 -6.26
C GLY A 36 16.99 1.47 -6.91
N GLU A 37 16.15 0.58 -6.37
CA GLU A 37 14.80 0.34 -6.88
C GLU A 37 13.88 1.52 -6.56
N LYS A 38 12.89 1.74 -7.43
CA LYS A 38 11.79 2.66 -7.13
C LYS A 38 10.78 1.97 -6.23
N TYR A 39 10.14 2.73 -5.37
CA TYR A 39 9.03 2.25 -4.54
C TYR A 39 8.11 3.41 -4.20
N GLN A 40 6.87 3.12 -3.80
CA GLN A 40 5.97 4.11 -3.23
C GLN A 40 6.23 4.23 -1.73
N ARG A 41 6.33 5.46 -1.23
CA ARG A 41 6.36 5.78 0.18
C ARG A 41 5.14 6.62 0.53
N VAL A 42 4.33 6.12 1.44
CA VAL A 42 3.20 6.85 2.03
C VAL A 42 3.49 7.09 3.50
N GLU A 43 3.42 8.35 3.89
CA GLU A 43 3.65 8.82 5.26
C GLU A 43 2.41 9.56 5.71
N GLY A 44 1.91 9.29 6.91
CA GLY A 44 0.70 9.95 7.38
C GLY A 44 0.45 9.75 8.86
N MET A 45 -0.57 10.44 9.35
CA MET A 45 -1.05 10.33 10.72
C MET A 45 -2.45 9.73 10.73
N TRP A 46 -2.60 8.56 11.34
CA TRP A 46 -3.84 7.83 11.51
C TRP A 46 -4.10 7.69 13.01
N GLU A 47 -5.28 8.06 13.50
CA GLU A 47 -5.66 7.95 14.92
C GLU A 47 -4.65 8.59 15.91
N GLY A 48 -3.92 9.62 15.47
CA GLY A 48 -2.88 10.30 16.27
C GLY A 48 -1.49 9.67 16.17
N ASP A 49 -1.34 8.52 15.51
CA ASP A 49 -0.07 7.83 15.29
C ASP A 49 0.48 8.09 13.88
N PHE A 50 1.78 8.39 13.81
CA PHE A 50 2.47 8.58 12.54
C PHE A 50 3.01 7.25 12.01
N ALA A 51 2.57 6.83 10.84
CA ALA A 51 3.04 5.61 10.18
C ALA A 51 3.69 5.90 8.82
N THR A 52 4.52 4.97 8.37
CA THR A 52 5.20 5.04 7.07
C THR A 52 5.15 3.69 6.37
N PHE A 53 4.40 3.65 5.27
CA PHE A 53 4.23 2.48 4.43
C PHE A 53 5.14 2.56 3.20
N LYS A 54 5.69 1.40 2.81
CA LYS A 54 6.60 1.27 1.67
C LYS A 54 6.10 0.14 0.80
N THR A 55 5.79 0.44 -0.45
CA THR A 55 5.16 -0.52 -1.35
C THR A 55 6.02 -0.64 -2.61
N CYS A 56 6.41 -1.86 -2.98
CA CYS A 56 7.19 -2.08 -4.20
C CYS A 56 6.35 -1.71 -5.44
N MET A 57 7.02 -1.39 -6.56
CA MET A 57 6.30 -0.99 -7.78
C MET A 57 5.36 -2.07 -8.31
N PHE A 58 5.67 -3.35 -8.09
CA PHE A 58 4.80 -4.46 -8.47
C PHE A 58 3.45 -4.41 -7.73
N CYS A 59 3.47 -4.21 -6.41
CA CYS A 59 2.25 -4.10 -5.62
C CYS A 59 1.47 -2.82 -5.96
N ILE A 60 2.16 -1.74 -6.36
CA ILE A 60 1.49 -0.52 -6.85
C ILE A 60 0.72 -0.79 -8.13
N GLU A 61 1.35 -1.47 -9.10
CA GLU A 61 0.68 -1.82 -10.35
C GLU A 61 -0.54 -2.74 -10.11
N ALA A 62 -0.42 -3.70 -9.20
CA ALA A 62 -1.54 -4.57 -8.81
C ALA A 62 -2.67 -3.76 -8.15
N LYS A 63 -2.33 -2.83 -7.27
CA LYS A 63 -3.29 -1.90 -6.63
C LYS A 63 -3.99 -1.03 -7.67
N GLU A 64 -3.26 -0.43 -8.61
CA GLU A 64 -3.85 0.40 -9.67
C GLU A 64 -4.82 -0.38 -10.55
N LYS A 65 -4.44 -1.59 -10.98
CA LYS A 65 -5.32 -2.49 -11.74
C LYS A 65 -6.60 -2.86 -11.00
N SER A 66 -6.52 -3.06 -9.67
CA SER A 66 -7.70 -3.37 -8.86
C SER A 66 -8.71 -2.22 -8.81
N TYR A 67 -8.24 -0.97 -8.87
CA TYR A 67 -9.12 0.20 -8.98
C TYR A 67 -9.73 0.35 -10.37
N GLU A 68 -9.02 -0.03 -11.43
CA GLU A 68 -9.53 -0.01 -12.81
C GLU A 68 -10.65 -1.03 -13.04
N ASN A 69 -10.53 -2.22 -12.43
CA ASN A 69 -11.53 -3.29 -12.54
C ASN A 69 -12.81 -3.02 -11.74
N GLY A 70 -12.82 -1.98 -10.88
CA GLY A 70 -13.98 -1.59 -10.08
C GLY A 70 -14.25 -2.48 -8.86
N ASP A 71 -13.37 -3.44 -8.56
CA ASP A 71 -13.45 -4.29 -7.37
C ASP A 71 -13.28 -3.49 -6.07
N TYR A 72 -12.60 -2.35 -6.15
CA TYR A 72 -12.38 -1.40 -5.06
C TYR A 72 -12.65 0.02 -5.55
N THR A 73 -13.47 0.78 -4.83
CA THR A 73 -13.71 2.19 -5.19
C THR A 73 -12.64 3.08 -4.55
N ARG A 74 -12.33 4.19 -5.23
CA ARG A 74 -11.41 5.26 -4.76
C ARG A 74 -11.74 5.80 -3.35
N TYR A 75 -12.96 5.61 -2.88
CA TYR A 75 -13.45 6.12 -1.60
C TYR A 75 -13.25 5.16 -0.42
N GLU A 76 -13.17 3.86 -0.67
CA GLU A 76 -12.97 2.85 0.39
C GLU A 76 -11.52 2.41 0.48
N GLY A 77 -10.76 2.51 -0.61
CA GLY A 77 -9.32 2.23 -0.64
C GLY A 77 -8.97 0.80 -0.24
N ILE A 78 -7.72 0.43 -0.43
CA ILE A 78 -7.19 -0.85 0.04
C ILE A 78 -6.31 -0.56 1.26
N PRO A 79 -6.59 -1.16 2.44
CA PRO A 79 -5.75 -0.97 3.62
C PRO A 79 -4.31 -1.42 3.35
N PHE A 80 -3.34 -0.69 3.91
CA PHE A 80 -1.93 -1.07 3.77
C PHE A 80 -1.69 -2.44 4.42
N GLY A 81 -1.00 -3.32 3.68
CA GLY A 81 -0.73 -4.69 4.11
C GLY A 81 -1.88 -5.66 3.91
N GLN A 82 -2.93 -5.24 3.19
CA GLN A 82 -4.11 -6.06 2.92
C GLN A 82 -4.39 -6.20 1.41
N LEU A 83 -3.47 -5.75 0.55
CA LEU A 83 -3.69 -5.75 -0.90
C LEU A 83 -4.09 -7.12 -1.46
N TRP A 84 -3.34 -8.16 -1.11
CA TRP A 84 -3.53 -9.51 -1.64
C TRP A 84 -4.80 -10.17 -1.11
N GLU A 85 -5.12 -9.92 0.16
CA GLU A 85 -6.36 -10.36 0.79
C GLU A 85 -7.58 -9.71 0.13
N CYS A 86 -7.49 -8.42 -0.19
CA CYS A 86 -8.53 -7.68 -0.89
C CYS A 86 -8.69 -8.19 -2.34
N ILE A 87 -7.64 -8.23 -3.15
CA ILE A 87 -7.79 -8.60 -4.57
C ILE A 87 -8.01 -10.11 -4.78
N GLY A 88 -8.03 -10.92 -3.72
CA GLY A 88 -8.34 -12.35 -3.77
C GLY A 88 -7.28 -13.17 -4.50
N MET A 89 -6.01 -12.75 -4.44
CA MET A 89 -4.88 -13.46 -5.07
C MET A 89 -3.78 -13.73 -4.06
N ASP A 90 -3.26 -14.96 -4.03
CA ASP A 90 -2.09 -15.30 -3.23
C ASP A 90 -0.81 -14.75 -3.89
N TYR A 91 -0.07 -13.90 -3.17
CA TYR A 91 1.32 -13.64 -3.52
C TYR A 91 2.17 -14.81 -3.01
N ALA A 92 2.38 -15.81 -3.86
CA ALA A 92 3.31 -16.90 -3.58
C ALA A 92 4.75 -16.35 -3.64
N ALA A 93 5.37 -16.24 -2.47
CA ALA A 93 6.80 -15.93 -2.31
C ALA A 93 7.69 -17.11 -2.74
#